data_AF-A0A8S3Z736-F1
#
_entry.id   AF-A0A8S3Z736-F1
#
_cell.length_a   1.000
_cell.length_b   1.000
_cell.length_c   1.000
_cell.angle_alpha   90.00
_cell.angle_beta   90.00
_cell.angle_gamma   90.00
#
_symmetry.space_group_name_H-M   'P 1'
#
loop_
_entity.id
_entity.type
_entity.pdbx_description
1 polymer ?
#
loop_
_entity_poly.entity_id
_entity_poly.type
_entity_poly.pdbx_seq_one_letter_code
_entity_poly.pdbx_strand_id
1 'polypeptide(L)'
;MKGPDCLGLLLLVTVVHGRIVDIRREVSNIVKYHNHERREKHLMASDMLEMRWDNELARQAEKYSGRCQYIYPRPQEFDVGSNLYAERDLVHGAKTVERLINTSLEAWTLSKRFFTYRSQCGSACSYVQ
;
A
#
# COMPACT_ATOMS: atom_id res chain seq x y z
N MET A 1 8.62 12.81 63.31
CA MET A 1 8.22 11.90 62.23
C MET A 1 7.13 12.59 61.42
N LYS A 2 7.45 13.12 60.24
CA LYS A 2 6.49 13.72 59.30
C LYS A 2 6.30 12.70 58.16
N GLY A 3 5.05 12.29 57.92
CA GLY A 3 4.70 11.35 56.86
C GLY A 3 4.97 11.93 55.47
N PRO A 4 5.16 11.09 54.43
CA PRO A 4 5.36 11.58 53.08
C PRO A 4 4.01 12.04 52.49
N ASP A 5 3.99 13.29 52.04
CA ASP A 5 2.90 13.90 51.29
C ASP A 5 2.60 13.09 50.02
N CYS A 6 1.42 12.49 49.97
CA CYS A 6 0.81 11.95 48.75
C CYS A 6 0.19 13.11 47.95
N LEU A 7 0.89 13.70 46.99
CA LEU A 7 0.18 14.53 46.00
C LEU A 7 0.95 14.62 44.67
N GLY A 8 0.34 14.02 43.64
CA GLY A 8 0.38 14.58 42.29
C GLY A 8 1.27 13.88 41.26
N LEU A 9 1.07 12.58 41.01
CA LEU A 9 1.43 12.02 39.69
C LEU A 9 0.41 12.55 38.66
N LEU A 10 0.73 13.68 38.02
CA LEU A 10 0.03 14.14 36.83
C LEU A 10 0.34 13.17 35.69
N LEU A 11 -0.55 12.20 35.48
CA LEU A 11 -0.61 11.42 34.25
C LEU A 11 -0.98 12.39 33.11
N LEU A 12 0.03 12.87 32.37
CA LEU A 12 -0.16 13.47 31.06
C LEU A 12 -0.69 12.40 30.12
N VAL A 13 -2.00 12.20 30.10
CA VAL A 13 -2.67 11.46 29.04
C VAL A 13 -2.61 12.34 27.80
N THR A 14 -1.58 12.17 26.98
CA THR A 14 -1.57 12.73 25.63
C THR A 14 -2.70 12.06 24.86
N VAL A 15 -3.81 12.77 24.69
CA VAL A 15 -4.92 12.30 23.87
C VAL A 15 -4.41 12.24 22.43
N VAL A 16 -4.05 11.02 21.98
CA VAL A 16 -3.74 10.74 20.59
C VAL A 16 -5.01 10.97 19.79
N HIS A 17 -5.13 12.14 19.17
CA HIS A 17 -6.23 12.45 18.26
C HIS A 17 -5.97 11.73 16.93
N GLY A 18 -6.40 10.48 16.84
CA GLY A 18 -6.50 9.79 15.56
C GLY A 18 -7.62 10.42 14.73
N ARG A 19 -7.27 11.15 13.67
CA ARG A 19 -8.26 11.53 12.65
C ARG A 19 -8.36 10.40 11.64
N ILE A 20 -9.57 9.92 11.42
CA ILE A 20 -9.86 9.02 10.30
C ILE A 20 -9.59 9.80 9.00
N VAL A 21 -8.68 9.27 8.18
CA VAL A 21 -8.39 9.82 6.85
C VAL A 21 -9.38 9.20 5.86
N ASP A 22 -10.17 10.02 5.17
CA ASP A 22 -10.97 9.56 4.04
C ASP A 22 -10.05 9.27 2.85
N ILE A 23 -9.99 8.01 2.44
CA ILE A 23 -9.11 7.51 1.37
C ILE A 23 -9.85 7.25 0.05
N ARG A 24 -11.11 7.67 -0.10
CA ARG A 24 -11.91 7.35 -1.30
C ARG A 24 -11.30 7.90 -2.59
N ARG A 25 -10.68 9.07 -2.51
CA ARG A 25 -10.00 9.69 -3.66
C ARG A 25 -8.77 8.87 -4.05
N GLU A 26 -8.03 8.38 -3.06
CA GLU A 26 -6.82 7.60 -3.19
C GLU A 26 -7.12 6.21 -3.74
N VAL A 27 -8.20 5.57 -3.28
CA VAL A 27 -8.74 4.33 -3.87
C VAL A 27 -9.06 4.53 -5.36
N SER A 28 -9.73 5.62 -5.72
CA SER A 28 -9.99 5.94 -7.13
C SER A 28 -8.69 6.17 -7.91
N ASN A 29 -7.69 6.81 -7.30
CA ASN A 29 -6.40 7.07 -7.93
C ASN A 29 -5.64 5.77 -8.21
N ILE A 30 -5.59 4.85 -7.24
CA ILE A 30 -4.92 3.55 -7.37
C ILE A 30 -5.49 2.79 -8.58
N VAL A 31 -6.80 2.65 -8.69
CA VAL A 31 -7.42 1.91 -9.81
C VAL A 31 -7.17 2.62 -11.14
N LYS A 32 -7.33 3.95 -11.19
CA LYS A 32 -7.11 4.74 -12.42
C LYS A 32 -5.67 4.63 -12.91
N TYR A 33 -4.70 4.73 -12.01
CA TYR A 33 -3.29 4.61 -12.31
C TYR A 33 -2.97 3.23 -12.87
N HIS A 34 -3.35 2.15 -12.16
CA HIS A 34 -3.12 0.80 -12.65
C HIS A 34 -3.73 0.55 -14.03
N ASN A 35 -4.97 0.99 -14.26
CA ASN A 35 -5.61 0.84 -15.56
C ASN A 35 -4.98 1.72 -16.65
N HIS A 36 -4.41 2.88 -16.30
CA HIS A 36 -3.62 3.69 -17.24
C HIS A 36 -2.37 2.90 -17.69
N GLU A 37 -1.60 2.39 -16.73
CA GLU A 37 -0.40 1.60 -17.00
C GLU A 37 -0.70 0.32 -17.80
N ARG A 38 -1.84 -0.33 -17.56
CA ARG A 38 -2.28 -1.54 -18.27
C ARG A 38 -2.70 -1.29 -19.71
N ARG A 39 -3.15 -0.08 -20.04
CA ARG A 39 -3.56 0.31 -21.40
C ARG A 39 -2.38 0.74 -22.29
N GLU A 40 -1.16 0.74 -21.76
CA GLU A 40 0.00 1.16 -22.54
C GLU A 40 0.22 0.28 -23.77
N LYS A 41 0.19 0.92 -24.95
CA LYS A 41 0.20 0.22 -26.24
C LYS A 41 1.47 -0.60 -26.49
N HIS A 42 2.60 -0.21 -25.90
CA HIS A 42 3.87 -0.91 -26.10
C HIS A 42 3.91 -2.30 -25.44
N LEU A 43 2.94 -2.61 -24.56
CA LEU A 43 2.79 -3.92 -23.93
C LEU A 43 2.26 -4.98 -24.89
N MET A 44 1.61 -4.60 -25.99
CA MET A 44 1.03 -5.50 -27.01
C MET A 44 0.16 -6.64 -26.44
N ALA A 45 -0.48 -6.42 -25.30
CA ALA A 45 -1.38 -7.39 -24.71
C ALA A 45 -2.74 -7.39 -25.44
N SER A 46 -3.16 -8.55 -25.92
CA SER A 46 -4.41 -8.73 -26.69
C SER A 46 -5.66 -8.75 -25.83
N ASP A 47 -5.54 -9.06 -24.54
CA ASP A 47 -6.63 -9.40 -23.62
C ASP A 47 -6.42 -8.81 -22.21
N MET A 48 -5.76 -7.66 -22.10
CA MET A 48 -5.49 -7.01 -20.82
C MET A 48 -6.79 -6.54 -20.15
N LEU A 49 -7.20 -7.24 -19.08
CA LEU A 49 -8.42 -6.93 -18.34
C LEU A 49 -8.38 -5.56 -17.64
N GLU A 50 -9.53 -4.92 -17.45
CA GLU A 50 -9.63 -3.71 -16.62
C GLU A 50 -9.74 -4.08 -15.13
N MET A 51 -8.92 -3.46 -14.29
CA MET A 51 -8.98 -3.63 -12.84
C MET A 51 -10.14 -2.83 -12.26
N ARG A 52 -10.75 -3.39 -11.21
CA ARG A 52 -11.70 -2.70 -10.33
C ARG A 52 -11.24 -2.82 -8.89
N TRP A 53 -11.65 -1.88 -8.05
CA TRP A 53 -11.42 -2.00 -6.61
C TRP A 53 -12.22 -3.18 -6.06
N ASP A 54 -11.60 -3.97 -5.19
CA ASP A 54 -12.23 -5.08 -4.49
C ASP A 54 -12.06 -4.89 -2.98
N ASN A 55 -13.19 -4.81 -2.26
CA ASN A 55 -13.19 -4.54 -0.83
C ASN A 55 -12.74 -5.74 0.03
N GLU A 56 -12.78 -6.97 -0.50
CA GLU A 56 -12.21 -8.14 0.17
C GLU A 56 -10.68 -8.12 0.07
N LEU A 57 -10.14 -7.84 -1.12
CA LEU A 57 -8.68 -7.66 -1.29
C LEU A 57 -8.14 -6.49 -0.44
N ALA A 58 -8.89 -5.39 -0.35
CA ALA A 58 -8.52 -4.25 0.50
C ALA A 58 -8.44 -4.63 1.99
N ARG A 59 -9.41 -5.42 2.49
CA ARG A 59 -9.41 -5.89 3.87
C ARG A 59 -8.26 -6.87 4.15
N GLN A 60 -7.91 -7.70 3.18
CA GLN A 60 -6.75 -8.58 3.27
C GLN A 60 -5.44 -7.78 3.34
N ALA A 61 -5.29 -6.76 2.49
CA ALA A 61 -4.15 -5.85 2.51
C ALA A 61 -4.04 -5.08 3.82
N GLU A 62 -5.14 -4.55 4.36
CA GLU A 62 -5.19 -3.87 5.66
C GLU A 62 -4.75 -4.80 6.81
N LYS A 63 -5.31 -6.02 6.84
CA LYS A 63 -4.94 -7.04 7.83
C LYS A 63 -3.46 -7.39 7.74
N TYR A 64 -2.89 -7.43 6.53
CA TYR A 64 -1.47 -7.70 6.32
C TYR A 64 -0.59 -6.54 6.78
N SER A 65 -0.89 -5.31 6.33
CA SER A 65 -0.11 -4.12 6.67
C SER A 65 -0.12 -3.82 8.16
N GLY A 66 -1.20 -4.17 8.87
CA GLY A 66 -1.30 -4.04 10.33
C GLY A 66 -0.28 -4.87 11.12
N ARG A 67 0.42 -5.82 10.49
CA ARG A 67 1.52 -6.57 11.11
C ARG A 67 2.82 -5.75 11.20
N CYS A 68 2.93 -4.65 10.44
CA CYS A 68 4.11 -3.79 10.39
C CYS A 68 5.41 -4.54 10.04
N GLN A 69 5.34 -5.53 9.13
CA GLN A 69 6.49 -6.31 8.68
C GLN A 69 6.67 -6.17 7.16
N TYR A 70 7.90 -5.87 6.74
CA TYR A 70 8.26 -5.78 5.32
C TYR A 70 8.76 -7.13 4.82
N ILE A 71 7.86 -8.10 4.75
CA ILE A 71 8.06 -9.44 4.20
C ILE A 71 6.90 -9.76 3.26
N TYR A 72 7.06 -10.62 2.27
CA TYR A 72 5.93 -11.01 1.39
C TYR A 72 4.99 -11.99 2.09
N PRO A 73 3.66 -11.88 1.87
CA PRO A 73 2.72 -12.87 2.37
C PRO A 73 3.01 -14.24 1.75
N ARG A 74 2.91 -15.29 2.56
CA ARG A 74 3.00 -16.66 2.04
C ARG A 74 1.70 -17.02 1.31
N PRO A 75 1.74 -17.80 0.21
CA PRO A 75 0.55 -18.21 -0.53
C PRO A 75 -0.52 -18.90 0.34
N GLN A 76 -0.10 -19.61 1.39
CA GLN A 76 -1.01 -20.27 2.33
C GLN A 76 -1.79 -19.28 3.22
N GLU A 77 -1.33 -18.04 3.33
CA GLU A 77 -1.98 -16.98 4.12
C GLU A 77 -2.88 -16.10 3.25
N PHE A 78 -2.44 -15.82 2.02
CA PHE A 78 -3.17 -15.03 1.04
C PHE A 78 -2.89 -15.60 -0.36
N ASP A 79 -3.88 -16.22 -0.98
CA ASP A 79 -3.78 -16.81 -2.32
C ASP A 79 -4.00 -15.75 -3.42
N VAL A 80 -3.31 -14.61 -3.29
CA VAL A 80 -3.37 -13.48 -4.21
C VAL A 80 -2.01 -12.81 -4.34
N GLY A 81 -1.73 -12.24 -5.51
CA GLY A 81 -0.53 -11.41 -5.71
C GLY A 81 -0.52 -10.19 -4.80
N SER A 82 0.67 -9.74 -4.40
CA SER A 82 0.85 -8.59 -3.51
C SER A 82 2.05 -7.78 -3.94
N ASN A 83 1.92 -6.45 -3.92
CA ASN A 83 3.05 -5.53 -4.02
C ASN A 83 3.22 -4.82 -2.68
N LEU A 84 4.45 -4.71 -2.20
CA LEU A 84 4.77 -4.03 -0.96
C LEU A 84 5.55 -2.75 -1.23
N TYR A 85 5.32 -1.76 -0.37
CA TYR A 85 6.06 -0.51 -0.37
C TYR A 85 6.20 -0.02 1.07
N ALA A 86 7.39 0.46 1.42
CA ALA A 86 7.65 1.09 2.70
C ALA A 86 8.65 2.22 2.52
N GLU A 87 8.46 3.28 3.29
CA GLU A 87 9.38 4.41 3.41
C GLU A 87 9.65 4.68 4.89
N ARG A 88 10.72 5.41 5.20
CA ARG A 88 11.07 5.74 6.59
C ARG A 88 10.23 6.87 7.18
N ASP A 89 9.60 7.67 6.33
CA ASP A 89 8.85 8.85 6.74
C ASP A 89 7.55 8.45 7.46
N LEU A 90 7.19 9.23 8.47
CA LEU A 90 5.93 9.04 9.17
C LEU A 90 4.74 9.48 8.30
N VAL A 91 3.79 8.57 8.12
CA VAL A 91 2.53 8.84 7.40
C VAL A 91 1.50 9.36 8.40
N HIS A 92 1.15 10.64 8.27
CA HIS A 92 0.18 11.33 9.11
C HIS A 92 -0.72 12.25 8.27
N GLY A 93 -2.03 11.98 8.27
CA GLY A 93 -3.03 12.76 7.56
C GLY A 93 -3.04 12.59 6.03
N ALA A 94 -4.04 13.20 5.37
CA ALA A 94 -4.34 12.94 3.96
C ALA A 94 -3.17 13.23 3.00
N LYS A 95 -2.41 14.31 3.21
CA LYS A 95 -1.31 14.70 2.31
C LYS A 95 -0.18 13.67 2.25
N THR A 96 0.17 13.10 3.39
CA THR A 96 1.26 12.11 3.44
C THR A 96 0.79 10.74 2.95
N VAL A 97 -0.49 10.39 3.16
CA VAL A 97 -1.11 9.20 2.54
C VAL A 97 -1.12 9.31 1.02
N GLU A 98 -1.52 10.46 0.49
CA GLU A 98 -1.49 10.73 -0.96
C GLU A 98 -0.07 10.60 -1.52
N ARG A 99 0.93 11.20 -0.86
CA ARG A 99 2.35 11.05 -1.24
C ARG A 99 2.77 9.59 -1.24
N LEU A 100 2.53 8.85 -0.14
CA LEU A 100 2.91 7.44 0.00
C LEU A 100 2.36 6.60 -1.16
N ILE A 101 1.07 6.80 -1.48
CA ILE A 101 0.39 6.05 -2.54
C ILE A 101 0.95 6.40 -3.93
N ASN A 102 1.18 7.69 -4.22
CA ASN A 102 1.74 8.07 -5.51
C ASN A 102 3.17 7.54 -5.68
N THR A 103 4.01 7.67 -4.65
CA THR A 103 5.37 7.16 -4.70
C THR A 103 5.42 5.64 -4.84
N SER A 104 4.53 4.89 -4.17
CA SER A 104 4.50 3.43 -4.30
C SER A 104 4.10 2.98 -5.72
N LEU A 105 3.09 3.63 -6.30
CA LEU A 105 2.64 3.38 -7.68
C LEU A 105 3.76 3.64 -8.70
N GLU A 106 4.47 4.75 -8.55
CA GLU A 106 5.62 5.09 -9.40
C GLU A 106 6.76 4.09 -9.23
N ALA A 107 7.11 3.75 -7.99
CA ALA A 107 8.19 2.81 -7.68
C ALA A 107 7.96 1.44 -8.32
N TRP A 108 6.75 0.90 -8.19
CA TRP A 108 6.36 -0.36 -8.83
C TRP A 108 6.37 -0.29 -10.36
N THR A 109 5.98 0.84 -10.93
CA THR A 109 5.93 1.04 -12.38
C THR A 109 7.30 1.20 -13.01
N LEU A 110 8.26 1.78 -12.28
CA LEU A 110 9.65 1.93 -12.76
C LEU A 110 10.30 0.59 -13.13
N SER A 111 9.88 -0.51 -12.50
CA SER A 111 10.37 -1.85 -12.82
C SER A 111 10.16 -2.27 -14.28
N LYS A 112 9.17 -1.68 -14.98
CA LYS A 112 8.99 -1.87 -16.43
C LYS A 112 10.25 -1.58 -17.24
N ARG A 113 11.04 -0.58 -16.83
CA ARG A 113 12.25 -0.15 -17.55
C ARG A 113 13.33 -1.24 -17.62
N PHE A 114 13.27 -2.19 -16.70
CA PHE A 114 14.23 -3.29 -16.60
C PHE A 114 13.62 -4.64 -17.01
N PHE A 115 12.36 -4.64 -17.46
CA PHE A 115 11.63 -5.85 -17.82
C PHE A 115 11.59 -6.07 -19.33
N THR A 116 11.87 -7.30 -19.77
CA THR A 116 11.77 -7.68 -21.18
C THR A 116 10.66 -8.71 -21.39
N TYR A 117 9.54 -8.26 -21.96
CA TYR A 117 8.33 -9.07 -22.13
C TYR A 117 8.52 -10.38 -22.92
N ARG A 118 9.47 -10.44 -23.87
CA ARG A 118 9.66 -11.64 -24.71
C ARG A 118 10.48 -12.75 -24.06
N SER A 119 11.38 -12.43 -23.12
CA SER A 119 12.32 -13.41 -22.55
C SER A 119 11.96 -13.85 -21.13
N GLN A 120 11.02 -13.18 -20.46
CA GLN A 120 10.71 -13.38 -19.05
C GLN A 120 9.23 -13.75 -18.77
N CYS A 121 8.48 -14.21 -19.78
CA CYS A 121 7.04 -14.45 -19.63
C CYS A 121 6.58 -15.87 -19.98
N GLY A 122 5.62 -16.36 -19.18
CA GLY A 122 4.74 -17.49 -19.49
C GLY A 122 3.30 -17.00 -19.78
N SER A 123 2.27 -17.66 -19.25
CA SER A 123 0.85 -17.28 -19.44
C SER A 123 0.43 -15.94 -18.80
N ALA A 124 1.28 -15.37 -17.94
CA ALA A 124 1.10 -14.06 -17.33
C ALA A 124 2.45 -13.33 -17.28
N CYS A 125 2.44 -12.02 -17.51
CA CYS A 125 3.61 -11.13 -17.43
C CYS A 125 3.39 -10.12 -16.30
N SER A 126 4.20 -10.20 -15.24
CA SER A 126 4.29 -9.14 -14.22
C SER A 126 5.69 -8.56 -14.23
N TYR A 127 5.79 -7.24 -14.40
CA TYR A 127 7.03 -6.48 -14.19
C TYR A 127 7.19 -6.03 -12.74
N VAL A 128 6.17 -6.26 -11.90
CA VAL A 128 6.16 -5.95 -10.48
C VAL A 128 6.59 -7.21 -9.72
N GLN A 129 7.64 -7.07 -8.91
CA GLN A 129 8.18 -8.11 -8.03
C GLN A 129 7.66 -7.92 -6.62
#